data_AF-A0A844FNL0-F1
#
_entry.id   AF-A0A844FNL0-F1
#
_cell.length_a   1.000
_cell.length_b   1.000
_cell.length_c   1.000
_cell.angle_alpha   90.00
_cell.angle_beta   90.00
_cell.angle_gamma   90.00
#
_symmetry.space_group_name_H-M   'P 1'
#
loop_
_entity.id
_entity.type
_entity.pdbx_description
1 polymer ?
#
loop_
_entity_poly.entity_id
_entity_poly.type
_entity_poly.pdbx_seq_one_letter_code
_entity_poly.pdbx_strand_id
1 'polypeptide(L)'
;MGIAVSFLVSLIGCLGLFGLSSSFAGRPAIFYVPSELVYYLLLLVNLPHLLLLYYFTQNAAKFQAITRIRWCYANLMVNAILSGITIYSTQIGSSFLFETVLIMIAICCLPYYHKWYGFFLVILSFSSTTLVLMEARIRLAWQDQYDIFLFYLICQVIIILRRRWFRQSSWYNYVVNETSGQLFLRSRTDELTGLANRMALREDFPNYLRQNLGIAMVDLDDFKYFNDHYGHAYGDLVLQNLGQFLMDNVANHHVHCYRYGGDEALIIATATEENDFVEQLLLVQWNYARMNKNLESPATLSIGYCTGIVDSEEELRKAIKQADASLYQAKKQGKNKVLGQTFQEQAEQENNK
;
A
#
# COMPACT_ATOMS: atom_id res chain seq x y z
N MET A 1 6.25 6.27 16.92
CA MET A 1 7.62 6.64 17.38
C MET A 1 7.70 8.11 17.76
N GLY A 2 7.58 9.09 16.83
CA GLY A 2 7.64 10.52 17.18
C GLY A 2 6.64 10.96 18.26
N ILE A 3 5.38 10.54 18.11
CA ILE A 3 4.30 10.83 19.07
C ILE A 3 4.63 10.35 20.50
N ALA A 4 5.23 9.17 20.65
CA ALA A 4 5.58 8.63 21.96
C ALA A 4 6.68 9.46 22.64
N VAL A 5 7.62 10.00 21.86
CA VAL A 5 8.67 10.88 22.39
C VAL A 5 8.11 12.25 22.75
N SER A 6 7.30 12.86 21.87
CA SER A 6 6.65 14.14 22.17
C SER A 6 5.75 14.02 23.41
N PHE A 7 5.04 12.90 23.56
CA PHE A 7 4.23 12.61 24.74
C PHE A 7 5.08 12.47 26.01
N LEU A 8 6.19 11.73 25.96
CA LEU A 8 7.12 11.58 27.08
C LEU A 8 7.69 12.94 27.51
N VAL A 9 8.13 13.76 26.55
CA VAL A 9 8.68 15.10 26.81
C VAL A 9 7.61 16.05 27.36
N SER A 10 6.38 16.00 26.84
CA SER A 10 5.26 16.76 27.41
C SER A 10 4.90 16.31 28.82
N LEU A 11 4.92 15.02 29.11
CA LEU A 11 4.68 14.46 30.45
C LEU A 11 5.74 14.94 31.44
N ILE A 12 7.02 14.92 31.05
CA ILE A 12 8.13 15.44 31.85
C ILE A 12 7.97 16.95 32.09
N GLY A 13 7.56 17.70 31.07
CA GLY A 13 7.24 19.12 31.22
C GLY A 13 6.14 19.37 32.25
N CYS A 14 5.07 18.56 32.24
CA CYS A 14 4.02 18.62 33.25
C CYS A 14 4.54 18.26 34.65
N LEU A 15 5.35 17.20 34.79
CA LEU A 15 5.94 16.80 36.07
C LEU A 15 6.89 17.86 36.65
N GLY A 16 7.63 18.56 35.78
CA GLY A 16 8.50 19.66 36.15
C GLY A 16 7.76 20.88 36.74
N LEU A 17 6.53 21.13 36.28
CA LEU A 17 5.65 22.17 36.85
C LEU A 17 5.17 21.85 38.28
N PHE A 18 5.16 20.57 38.68
CA PHE A 18 4.75 20.14 40.02
C PHE A 18 5.89 20.17 41.06
N GLY A 19 7.09 20.63 40.69
CA GLY A 19 8.13 21.05 41.64
C GLY A 19 8.72 19.95 42.53
N LEU A 20 9.61 19.13 41.97
CA LEU A 20 10.55 18.30 42.75
C LEU A 20 11.96 18.88 42.61
N SER A 21 12.35 19.82 43.49
CA SER A 21 13.71 20.35 43.56
C SER A 21 14.36 19.98 44.90
N SER A 22 15.52 19.32 44.84
CA SER A 22 16.37 19.01 46.01
C SER A 22 17.53 20.01 46.14
N SER A 23 17.74 20.54 47.35
CA SER A 23 18.58 21.73 47.60
C SER A 23 20.08 21.43 47.72
N PHE A 24 20.72 20.88 46.67
CA PHE A 24 22.14 20.48 46.74
C PHE A 24 23.16 21.32 45.96
N ALA A 25 22.80 22.46 45.37
CA ALA A 25 23.76 23.32 44.68
C ALA A 25 23.74 24.75 45.21
N GLY A 26 24.85 25.16 45.84
CA GLY A 26 24.96 26.43 46.57
C GLY A 26 25.21 27.68 45.74
N ARG A 27 25.46 27.59 44.42
CA ARG A 27 25.56 28.76 43.51
C ARG A 27 25.24 28.37 42.05
N PRO A 28 24.39 29.14 41.33
CA PRO A 28 24.18 28.95 39.90
C PRO A 28 25.42 29.38 39.10
N ALA A 29 25.74 28.63 38.04
CA ALA A 29 26.93 28.86 37.22
C ALA A 29 26.70 29.86 36.07
N ILE A 30 25.44 30.17 35.73
CA ILE A 30 25.00 31.01 34.60
C ILE A 30 23.74 31.82 35.04
N PHE A 31 23.31 32.82 34.25
CA PHE A 31 22.03 33.53 34.44
C PHE A 31 20.88 32.57 34.75
N TYR A 32 20.21 32.79 35.89
CA TYR A 32 19.07 32.00 36.35
C TYR A 32 17.85 32.22 35.44
N VAL A 33 17.38 31.15 34.80
CA VAL A 33 16.12 31.13 34.05
C VAL A 33 15.05 30.45 34.93
N PRO A 34 13.88 31.06 35.19
CA PRO A 34 12.83 30.41 35.97
C PRO A 34 12.39 29.08 35.35
N SER A 35 12.32 28.03 36.16
CA SER A 35 11.91 26.68 35.73
C SER A 35 10.52 26.66 35.10
N GLU A 36 9.58 27.39 35.67
CA GLU A 36 8.23 27.56 35.14
C GLU A 36 8.23 28.04 33.68
N LEU A 37 9.06 29.03 33.35
CA LEU A 37 9.14 29.60 32.00
C LEU A 37 9.67 28.60 30.97
N VAL A 38 10.62 27.75 31.36
CA VAL A 38 11.14 26.69 30.49
C VAL A 38 10.09 25.60 30.25
N TYR A 39 9.35 25.22 31.29
CA TYR A 39 8.27 24.23 31.15
C TYR A 39 7.07 24.77 30.35
N TYR A 40 6.73 26.07 30.48
CA TYR A 40 5.75 26.73 29.62
C TYR A 40 6.20 26.73 28.15
N LEU A 41 7.47 27.02 27.86
CA LEU A 41 8.03 26.95 26.51
C LEU A 41 7.98 25.52 25.95
N LEU A 42 8.33 24.51 26.75
CA LEU A 42 8.23 23.10 26.37
C LEU A 42 6.81 22.72 25.97
N LEU A 43 5.81 23.17 26.74
CA LEU A 43 4.40 22.85 26.48
C LEU A 43 3.86 23.61 25.27
N LEU A 44 4.21 24.90 25.14
CA LEU A 44 3.83 25.75 24.02
C LEU A 44 4.40 25.26 22.68
N VAL A 45 5.60 24.69 22.69
CA VAL A 45 6.22 24.14 21.47
C VAL A 45 5.71 22.74 21.15
N ASN A 46 5.45 21.88 22.14
CA ASN A 46 5.02 20.51 21.87
C ASN A 46 3.55 20.34 21.50
N LEU A 47 2.66 21.19 22.03
CA LEU A 47 1.22 21.08 21.77
C LEU A 47 0.89 21.26 20.27
N PRO A 48 1.39 22.28 19.55
CA PRO A 48 1.16 22.41 18.11
C PRO A 48 1.74 21.23 17.32
N HIS A 49 2.90 20.70 17.74
CA HIS A 49 3.52 19.57 17.06
C HIS A 49 2.77 18.25 17.23
N LEU A 50 2.20 17.99 18.41
CA LEU A 50 1.32 16.83 18.65
C LEU A 50 0.08 16.91 17.76
N LEU A 51 -0.52 18.09 17.64
CA LEU A 51 -1.67 18.33 16.76
C LEU A 51 -1.31 18.12 15.27
N LEU A 52 -0.13 18.59 14.86
CA LEU A 52 0.36 18.45 13.48
C LEU A 52 0.72 17.00 13.13
N LEU A 53 1.34 16.27 14.06
CA LEU A 53 1.61 14.83 13.95
C LEU A 53 0.31 14.03 13.83
N TYR A 54 -0.67 14.34 14.67
CA TYR A 54 -2.00 13.74 14.61
C TYR A 54 -2.67 13.98 13.25
N TYR A 55 -2.60 15.22 12.74
CA TYR A 55 -3.10 15.57 11.42
C TYR A 55 -2.42 14.78 10.28
N PHE A 56 -1.09 14.61 10.34
CA PHE A 56 -0.35 13.81 9.35
C PHE A 56 -0.67 12.31 9.43
N THR A 57 -0.94 11.77 10.62
CA THR A 57 -1.37 10.37 10.75
C THR A 57 -2.74 10.15 10.12
N GLN A 58 -3.68 11.08 10.29
CA GLN A 58 -5.00 10.98 9.67
C GLN A 58 -4.97 11.19 8.15
N ASN A 59 -4.03 11.99 7.64
CA ASN A 59 -3.89 12.28 6.21
C ASN A 59 -2.72 11.53 5.54
N ALA A 60 -2.44 10.31 6.00
CA ALA A 60 -1.28 9.51 5.58
C ALA A 60 -1.17 9.31 4.05
N ALA A 61 -2.30 9.28 3.33
CA ALA A 61 -2.34 9.11 1.88
C ALA A 61 -1.91 10.37 1.09
N LYS A 62 -2.06 11.57 1.67
CA LYS A 62 -1.77 12.84 0.98
C LYS A 62 -0.30 13.26 1.07
N PHE A 63 0.44 12.76 2.05
CA PHE A 63 1.80 13.22 2.33
C PHE A 63 2.84 12.11 2.08
N GLN A 64 3.85 12.43 1.27
CA GLN A 64 5.01 11.56 1.04
C GLN A 64 5.64 11.13 2.37
N ALA A 65 6.02 9.85 2.48
CA ALA A 65 6.57 9.27 3.70
C ALA A 65 7.82 10.02 4.21
N ILE A 66 8.65 10.51 3.28
CA ILE A 66 9.85 11.30 3.58
C ILE A 66 9.50 12.60 4.32
N THR A 67 8.43 13.30 3.90
CA THR A 67 8.01 14.56 4.53
C THR A 67 7.54 14.32 5.96
N ARG A 68 6.74 13.28 6.20
CA ARG A 68 6.29 12.89 7.55
C ARG A 68 7.46 12.55 8.47
N ILE A 69 8.43 11.81 7.94
CA ILE A 69 9.65 11.46 8.65
C ILE A 69 10.48 12.71 9.00
N ARG A 70 10.66 13.65 8.05
CA ARG A 70 11.36 14.93 8.27
C ARG A 70 10.72 15.77 9.36
N TRP A 71 9.39 15.83 9.43
CA TRP A 71 8.69 16.52 10.51
C TRP A 71 8.86 15.85 11.87
N CYS A 72 8.85 14.51 11.93
CA CYS A 72 9.19 13.79 13.15
C CYS A 72 10.62 14.10 13.63
N TYR A 73 11.58 14.21 12.69
CA TYR A 73 12.95 14.61 13.00
C TYR A 73 13.02 16.03 13.55
N ALA A 74 12.35 16.99 12.89
CA ALA A 74 12.34 18.38 13.31
C ALA A 74 11.76 18.53 14.72
N ASN A 75 10.63 17.88 15.00
CA ASN A 75 10.04 17.89 16.34
C ASN A 75 10.98 17.30 17.40
N LEU A 76 11.63 16.18 17.08
CA LEU A 76 12.50 15.52 18.04
C LEU A 76 13.79 16.30 18.30
N MET A 77 14.30 17.01 17.30
CA MET A 77 15.43 17.93 17.44
C MET A 77 15.06 19.17 18.27
N VAL A 78 13.88 19.75 18.04
CA VAL A 78 13.35 20.85 18.86
C VAL A 78 13.18 20.41 20.31
N ASN A 79 12.69 19.19 20.55
CA ASN A 79 12.58 18.61 21.89
C ASN A 79 13.92 18.36 22.57
N ALA A 80 14.93 17.89 21.82
CA ALA A 80 16.27 17.73 22.34
C ALA A 80 16.88 19.09 22.74
N ILE A 81 16.65 20.15 21.94
CA ILE A 81 17.09 21.51 22.25
C ILE A 81 16.39 22.04 23.51
N LEU A 82 15.07 21.90 23.60
CA LEU A 82 14.29 22.34 24.77
C LEU A 82 14.68 21.59 26.05
N SER A 83 14.95 20.28 25.96
CA SER A 83 15.50 19.49 27.06
C SER A 83 16.93 19.90 27.44
N GLY A 84 17.69 20.52 26.54
CA GLY A 84 18.95 21.17 26.86
C GLY A 84 18.78 22.52 27.55
N ILE A 85 17.65 23.19 27.33
CA ILE A 85 17.34 24.47 27.97
C ILE A 85 16.89 24.27 29.43
N THR A 86 16.31 23.12 29.79
CA THR A 86 15.96 22.81 31.19
C THR A 86 17.18 22.79 32.11
N ILE A 87 18.36 22.46 31.56
CA ILE A 87 19.66 22.49 32.25
C ILE A 87 19.95 23.83 32.91
N TYR A 88 19.47 24.92 32.31
CA TYR A 88 19.68 26.27 32.83
C TYR A 88 18.70 26.65 33.94
N SER A 89 17.55 25.98 34.05
CA SER A 89 16.51 26.32 35.03
C SER A 89 16.50 25.44 36.27
N THR A 90 17.05 24.22 36.19
CA THR A 90 17.04 23.24 37.28
C THR A 90 18.31 23.22 38.14
N GLN A 91 19.23 24.18 37.92
CA GLN A 91 20.51 24.27 38.64
C GLN A 91 20.38 24.28 40.17
N ILE A 92 19.21 24.64 40.69
CA ILE A 92 18.86 24.55 42.12
C ILE A 92 17.77 23.49 42.26
N GLY A 93 18.11 22.19 42.19
CA GLY A 93 17.08 21.17 42.39
C GLY A 93 17.29 19.81 41.76
N SER A 94 17.81 19.78 40.53
CA SER A 94 17.89 18.55 39.73
C SER A 94 19.33 18.18 39.40
N SER A 95 19.62 16.88 39.28
CA SER A 95 20.93 16.43 38.83
C SER A 95 21.06 16.69 37.33
N PHE A 96 22.10 17.43 36.94
CA PHE A 96 22.57 17.62 35.55
C PHE A 96 22.57 16.32 34.71
N LEU A 97 22.71 15.18 35.38
CA LEU A 97 22.64 13.83 34.83
C LEU A 97 21.25 13.46 34.27
N PHE A 98 20.14 13.94 34.83
CA PHE A 98 18.79 13.63 34.37
C PHE A 98 18.49 14.23 32.98
N GLU A 99 18.97 15.44 32.73
CA GLU A 99 18.65 16.18 31.50
C GLU A 99 19.53 15.73 30.33
N THR A 100 20.80 15.41 30.61
CA THR A 100 21.69 14.76 29.64
C THR A 100 21.16 13.39 29.22
N VAL A 101 20.54 12.64 30.14
CA VAL A 101 19.84 11.38 29.86
C VAL A 101 18.64 11.59 28.93
N LEU A 102 17.84 12.63 29.13
CA LEU A 102 16.67 12.92 28.30
C LEU A 102 17.02 13.31 26.85
N ILE A 103 18.02 14.16 26.67
CA ILE A 103 18.53 14.53 25.33
C ILE A 103 19.02 13.28 24.58
N MET A 104 19.71 12.39 25.28
CA MET A 104 20.22 11.15 24.72
C MET A 104 19.13 10.12 24.40
N ILE A 105 18.07 10.00 25.21
CA ILE A 105 16.88 9.18 24.90
C ILE A 105 16.21 9.72 23.63
N ALA A 106 16.10 11.04 23.49
CA ALA A 106 15.55 11.67 22.29
C ALA A 106 16.41 11.32 21.06
N ILE A 107 17.73 11.46 21.14
CA ILE A 107 18.65 11.08 20.05
C ILE A 107 18.49 9.60 19.69
N CYS A 108 18.44 8.69 20.67
CA CYS A 108 18.21 7.25 20.43
C CYS A 108 16.88 6.94 19.74
N CYS A 109 15.94 7.89 19.76
CA CYS A 109 14.66 7.80 19.09
C CYS A 109 14.67 8.19 17.60
N LEU A 110 15.80 8.62 17.06
CA LEU A 110 15.91 8.94 15.63
C LEU A 110 16.12 7.68 14.78
N PRO A 111 15.40 7.52 13.65
CA PRO A 111 15.86 6.64 12.58
C PRO A 111 17.16 7.22 11.99
N TYR A 112 18.13 6.40 11.58
CA TYR A 112 19.38 6.93 10.99
C TYR A 112 19.62 6.31 9.64
N TYR A 113 19.35 7.08 8.59
CA TYR A 113 19.53 6.64 7.23
C TYR A 113 21.03 6.46 6.91
N HIS A 114 21.82 7.50 7.15
CA HIS A 114 23.27 7.49 6.94
C HIS A 114 24.04 7.10 8.21
N LYS A 115 25.06 6.25 8.05
CA LYS A 115 25.80 5.63 9.18
C LYS A 115 26.49 6.63 10.10
N TRP A 116 26.87 7.79 9.56
CA TRP A 116 27.68 8.77 10.27
C TRP A 116 26.87 9.82 11.05
N TYR A 117 25.59 10.04 10.72
CA TYR A 117 24.82 11.12 11.36
C TYR A 117 24.50 10.86 12.82
N GLY A 118 24.15 9.62 13.19
CA GLY A 118 23.93 9.28 14.60
C GLY A 118 25.21 9.40 15.42
N PHE A 119 26.31 8.89 14.89
CA PHE A 119 27.62 8.97 15.53
C PHE A 119 28.07 10.42 15.74
N PHE A 120 27.95 11.25 14.69
CA PHE A 120 28.33 12.67 14.74
C PHE A 120 27.49 13.45 15.77
N LEU A 121 26.17 13.22 15.84
CA LEU A 121 25.30 13.90 16.81
C LEU A 121 25.64 13.54 18.26
N VAL A 122 25.94 12.27 18.53
CA VAL A 122 26.34 11.83 19.87
C VAL A 122 27.69 12.42 20.27
N ILE A 123 28.67 12.45 19.36
CA ILE A 123 29.97 13.10 19.62
C ILE A 123 29.81 14.60 19.85
N LEU A 124 29.05 15.28 18.99
CA LEU A 124 28.81 16.71 19.12
C LEU A 124 28.16 17.03 20.46
N SER A 125 27.17 16.24 20.88
CA SER A 125 26.53 16.37 22.19
C SER A 125 27.55 16.15 23.32
N PHE A 126 28.31 15.06 23.30
CA PHE A 126 29.32 14.77 24.33
C PHE A 126 30.36 15.88 24.46
N SER A 127 30.91 16.35 23.34
CA SER A 127 31.87 17.46 23.29
C SER A 127 31.27 18.77 23.80
N SER A 128 30.01 19.05 23.49
CA SER A 128 29.33 20.25 24.00
C SER A 128 29.12 20.20 25.52
N THR A 129 28.69 19.04 26.06
CA THR A 129 28.46 18.87 27.50
C THR A 129 29.78 18.99 28.28
N THR A 130 30.85 18.37 27.78
CA THR A 130 32.18 18.45 28.39
C THR A 130 32.76 19.87 28.38
N LEU A 131 32.59 20.61 27.28
CA LEU A 131 33.05 22.00 27.18
C LEU A 131 32.33 22.91 28.18
N VAL A 132 31.00 22.80 28.31
CA VAL A 132 30.21 23.56 29.30
C VAL A 132 30.66 23.24 30.73
N LEU A 133 30.92 21.97 31.04
CA LEU A 133 31.41 21.57 32.37
C LEU A 133 32.78 22.18 32.69
N MET A 134 33.69 22.24 31.71
CA MET A 134 35.01 22.84 31.87
C MET A 134 34.93 24.35 32.08
N GLU A 135 34.11 25.05 31.29
CA GLU A 135 33.95 26.50 31.35
C GLU A 135 33.28 26.95 32.66
N ALA A 136 32.24 26.23 33.10
CA ALA A 136 31.51 26.50 34.34
C ALA A 136 32.28 26.08 35.62
N ARG A 137 33.44 25.43 35.49
CA ARG A 137 34.25 24.88 36.61
C ARG A 137 33.46 24.01 37.59
N ILE A 138 32.45 23.30 37.08
CA ILE A 138 31.61 22.40 37.89
C ILE A 138 32.40 21.13 38.21
N ARG A 139 32.67 20.87 39.49
CA ARG A 139 33.29 19.60 39.92
C ARG A 139 32.20 18.55 40.10
N LEU A 140 32.09 17.65 39.13
CA LEU A 140 31.24 16.46 39.23
C LEU A 140 31.88 15.43 40.16
N ALA A 141 31.05 14.66 40.87
CA ALA A 141 31.54 13.47 41.56
C ALA A 141 32.08 12.48 40.52
N TRP A 142 33.13 11.74 40.87
CA TRP A 142 33.72 10.71 40.02
C TRP A 142 32.69 9.70 39.46
N GLN A 143 31.68 9.32 40.25
CA GLN A 143 30.59 8.42 39.86
C GLN A 143 29.76 8.99 38.70
N ASP A 144 29.36 10.27 38.77
CA ASP A 144 28.57 10.92 37.72
C ASP A 144 29.33 10.99 36.38
N GLN A 145 30.67 11.12 36.42
CA GLN A 145 31.50 11.12 35.21
C GLN A 145 31.48 9.74 34.52
N TYR A 146 31.54 8.66 35.29
CA TYR A 146 31.44 7.30 34.77
C TYR A 146 30.05 7.01 34.21
N ASP A 147 28.99 7.41 34.90
CA ASP A 147 27.62 7.17 34.48
C ASP A 147 27.29 7.89 33.17
N ILE A 148 27.73 9.15 33.01
CA ILE A 148 27.59 9.89 31.75
C ILE A 148 28.28 9.14 30.61
N PHE A 149 29.56 8.75 30.79
CA PHE A 149 30.30 8.04 29.75
C PHE A 149 29.63 6.71 29.36
N LEU A 150 29.21 5.91 30.36
CA LEU A 150 28.52 4.66 30.15
C LEU A 150 27.20 4.86 29.39
N PHE A 151 26.46 5.91 29.72
CA PHE A 151 25.21 6.25 29.06
C PHE A 151 25.40 6.59 27.57
N TYR A 152 26.43 7.38 27.25
CA TYR A 152 26.80 7.70 25.87
C TYR A 152 27.19 6.44 25.07
N LEU A 153 27.88 5.48 25.70
CA LEU A 153 28.22 4.20 25.08
C LEU A 153 26.98 3.34 24.79
N ILE A 154 26.05 3.25 25.74
CA ILE A 154 24.77 2.53 25.57
C ILE A 154 23.96 3.16 24.43
N CYS A 155 23.91 4.49 24.34
CA CYS A 155 23.20 5.19 23.27
C CYS A 155 23.74 4.84 21.88
N GLN A 156 25.06 4.74 21.72
CA GLN A 156 25.67 4.32 20.45
C GLN A 156 25.23 2.91 20.04
N VAL A 157 25.19 1.98 21.00
CA VAL A 157 24.71 0.60 20.76
C VAL A 157 23.24 0.60 20.32
N ILE A 158 22.38 1.35 21.02
CA ILE A 158 20.95 1.46 20.69
C ILE A 158 20.76 2.04 19.28
N ILE A 159 21.51 3.08 18.91
CA ILE A 159 21.46 3.69 17.57
C ILE A 159 21.83 2.68 16.48
N ILE A 160 22.86 1.87 16.70
CA ILE A 160 23.29 0.82 15.75
C ILE A 160 22.20 -0.25 15.59
N LEU A 161 21.68 -0.76 16.71
CA LEU A 161 20.63 -1.79 16.71
C LEU A 161 19.37 -1.27 16.02
N ARG A 162 18.95 -0.05 16.33
CA ARG A 162 17.77 0.60 15.75
C ARG A 162 17.93 0.82 14.25
N ARG A 163 19.11 1.23 13.80
CA ARG A 163 19.39 1.37 12.36
C ARG A 163 19.31 0.03 11.64
N ARG A 164 19.87 -1.03 12.23
CA ARG A 164 19.76 -2.39 11.67
C ARG A 164 18.31 -2.83 11.57
N TRP A 165 17.55 -2.64 12.65
CA TRP A 165 16.13 -2.95 12.69
C TRP A 165 15.32 -2.18 11.64
N PHE A 166 15.55 -0.86 11.52
CA PHE A 166 14.87 -0.04 10.51
C PHE A 166 15.18 -0.51 9.09
N ARG A 167 16.46 -0.76 8.77
CA ARG A 167 16.85 -1.27 7.44
C ARG A 167 16.21 -2.62 7.14
N GLN A 168 16.20 -3.53 8.11
CA GLN A 168 15.58 -4.85 7.98
C GLN A 168 14.07 -4.75 7.80
N SER A 169 13.40 -3.89 8.58
CA SER A 169 11.96 -3.67 8.50
C SER A 169 11.56 -3.05 7.15
N SER A 170 12.29 -2.05 6.66
CA SER A 170 12.03 -1.48 5.32
C SER A 170 12.21 -2.50 4.20
N TRP A 171 13.25 -3.34 4.28
CA TRP A 171 13.46 -4.43 3.33
C TRP A 171 12.34 -5.47 3.37
N TYR A 172 11.93 -5.89 4.57
CA TYR A 172 10.84 -6.84 4.74
C TYR A 172 9.53 -6.33 4.15
N ASN A 173 9.16 -5.08 4.42
CA ASN A 173 7.96 -4.47 3.85
C ASN A 173 8.03 -4.39 2.31
N TYR A 174 9.21 -4.07 1.75
CA TYR A 174 9.40 -4.06 0.29
C TYR A 174 9.16 -5.46 -0.32
N VAL A 175 9.82 -6.49 0.23
CA VAL A 175 9.69 -7.87 -0.26
C VAL A 175 8.26 -8.39 -0.12
N VAL A 176 7.60 -8.13 1.03
CA VAL A 176 6.22 -8.55 1.25
C VAL A 176 5.29 -7.91 0.22
N ASN A 177 5.45 -6.61 -0.08
CA ASN A 177 4.62 -5.93 -1.07
C ASN A 177 4.84 -6.46 -2.50
N GLU A 178 6.09 -6.69 -2.90
CA GLU A 178 6.42 -7.30 -4.21
C GLU A 178 5.86 -8.72 -4.33
N THR A 179 6.06 -9.55 -3.31
CA THR A 179 5.55 -10.92 -3.28
C THR A 179 4.02 -10.94 -3.32
N SER A 180 3.37 -10.02 -2.61
CA SER A 180 1.92 -9.85 -2.66
C SER A 180 1.45 -9.46 -4.05
N GLY A 181 2.16 -8.56 -4.74
CA GLY A 181 1.85 -8.17 -6.12
C GLY A 181 1.99 -9.32 -7.13
N GLN A 182 3.05 -10.12 -7.02
CA GLN A 182 3.23 -11.29 -7.90
C GLN A 182 2.22 -12.42 -7.61
N LEU A 183 1.92 -12.67 -6.33
CA LEU A 183 0.87 -13.60 -5.93
C LEU A 183 -0.49 -13.14 -6.45
N PHE A 184 -0.77 -11.83 -6.38
CA PHE A 184 -2.00 -11.23 -6.89
C PHE A 184 -2.12 -11.37 -8.42
N LEU A 185 -1.05 -11.13 -9.17
CA LEU A 185 -1.06 -11.31 -10.63
C LEU A 185 -1.26 -12.79 -11.01
N ARG A 186 -0.50 -13.71 -10.40
CA ARG A 186 -0.66 -15.15 -10.64
C ARG A 186 -2.03 -15.67 -10.23
N SER A 187 -2.61 -15.13 -9.15
CA SER A 187 -3.96 -15.53 -8.73
C SER A 187 -5.05 -15.01 -9.65
N ARG A 188 -4.75 -14.04 -10.53
CA ARG A 188 -5.72 -13.40 -11.42
C ARG A 188 -5.66 -13.87 -12.87
N THR A 189 -4.63 -14.61 -13.27
CA THR A 189 -4.49 -15.14 -14.63
C THR A 189 -4.77 -16.64 -14.68
N ASP A 190 -5.31 -17.13 -15.78
CA ASP A 190 -5.36 -18.56 -16.08
C ASP A 190 -4.02 -19.00 -16.66
N GLU A 191 -3.40 -20.03 -16.07
CA GLU A 191 -2.05 -20.46 -16.44
C GLU A 191 -1.98 -21.05 -17.85
N LEU A 192 -3.07 -21.61 -18.36
CA LEU A 192 -3.09 -22.23 -19.68
C LEU A 192 -3.27 -21.18 -20.78
N THR A 193 -4.25 -20.28 -20.65
CA THR A 193 -4.61 -19.35 -21.74
C THR A 193 -3.98 -17.97 -21.61
N GLY A 194 -3.46 -17.61 -20.43
CA GLY A 194 -2.95 -16.27 -20.13
C GLY A 194 -4.04 -15.21 -19.93
N LEU A 195 -5.32 -15.55 -20.13
CA LEU A 195 -6.45 -14.66 -19.87
C LEU A 195 -6.66 -14.43 -18.37
N ALA A 196 -7.41 -13.39 -18.01
CA ALA A 196 -7.84 -13.23 -16.63
C ALA A 196 -8.74 -14.41 -16.21
N ASN A 197 -8.61 -14.93 -15.00
CA ASN A 197 -9.38 -16.08 -14.55
C ASN A 197 -10.71 -15.66 -13.91
N ARG A 198 -11.52 -16.66 -13.50
CA ARG A 198 -12.82 -16.43 -12.86
C ARG A 198 -12.74 -15.67 -11.53
N MET A 199 -11.60 -15.72 -10.85
CA MET A 199 -11.38 -14.97 -9.61
C MET A 199 -11.14 -13.49 -9.93
N ALA A 200 -10.31 -13.17 -10.93
CA ALA A 200 -10.14 -11.80 -11.44
C ALA A 200 -11.46 -11.20 -11.90
N LEU A 201 -12.29 -11.96 -12.64
CA LEU A 201 -13.62 -11.52 -13.04
C LEU A 201 -14.46 -11.04 -11.85
N ARG A 202 -14.49 -11.80 -10.75
CA ARG A 202 -15.24 -11.41 -9.54
C ARG A 202 -14.69 -10.15 -8.89
N GLU A 203 -13.37 -9.97 -8.88
CA GLU A 203 -12.75 -8.76 -8.34
C GLU A 203 -13.02 -7.53 -9.22
N ASP A 204 -13.25 -7.73 -10.51
CA ASP A 204 -13.50 -6.65 -11.48
C ASP A 204 -14.98 -6.25 -11.59
N PHE A 205 -15.91 -7.02 -11.02
CA PHE A 205 -17.34 -6.71 -11.00
C PHE A 205 -17.69 -5.27 -10.60
N PRO A 206 -17.10 -4.70 -9.53
CA PRO A 206 -17.38 -3.33 -9.13
C PRO A 206 -17.01 -2.29 -10.19
N ASN A 207 -16.04 -2.60 -11.07
CA ASN A 207 -15.57 -1.70 -12.12
C ASN A 207 -16.53 -1.61 -13.31
N TYR A 208 -17.52 -2.50 -13.41
CA TYR A 208 -18.45 -2.58 -14.52
C TYR A 208 -19.83 -1.97 -14.24
N LEU A 209 -20.11 -1.60 -13.00
CA LEU A 209 -21.41 -1.07 -12.61
C LEU A 209 -21.64 0.35 -13.16
N ARG A 210 -22.88 0.64 -13.52
CA ARG A 210 -23.37 1.94 -14.01
C ARG A 210 -22.67 2.44 -15.28
N GLN A 211 -22.17 1.50 -16.08
CA GLN A 211 -21.54 1.78 -17.37
C GLN A 211 -22.31 1.06 -18.47
N ASN A 212 -22.24 1.59 -19.70
CA ASN A 212 -22.70 0.84 -20.85
C ASN A 212 -21.69 -0.28 -21.15
N LEU A 213 -22.15 -1.53 -21.11
CA LEU A 213 -21.32 -2.71 -21.26
C LEU A 213 -21.68 -3.47 -22.54
N GLY A 214 -20.65 -3.99 -23.19
CA GLY A 214 -20.77 -5.10 -24.12
C GLY A 214 -20.25 -6.37 -23.46
N ILE A 215 -21.10 -7.38 -23.29
CA ILE A 215 -20.73 -8.66 -22.68
C ILE A 215 -20.84 -9.73 -23.74
N ALA A 216 -19.80 -10.53 -23.96
CA ALA A 216 -19.82 -11.63 -24.91
C ALA A 216 -19.25 -12.92 -24.32
N MET A 217 -20.02 -14.00 -24.40
CA MET A 217 -19.56 -15.36 -24.16
C MET A 217 -19.06 -15.96 -25.48
N VAL A 218 -17.84 -16.46 -25.47
CA VAL A 218 -17.13 -17.02 -26.61
C VAL A 218 -16.81 -18.47 -26.31
N ASP A 219 -17.03 -19.35 -27.27
CA ASP A 219 -16.75 -20.78 -27.10
C ASP A 219 -16.23 -21.39 -28.41
N LEU A 220 -15.29 -22.33 -28.26
CA LEU A 220 -14.70 -23.10 -29.35
C LEU A 220 -15.66 -24.16 -29.86
N ASP A 221 -16.04 -24.02 -31.13
CA ASP A 221 -16.87 -25.01 -31.79
C ASP A 221 -16.15 -26.36 -31.86
N ASP A 222 -16.86 -27.40 -31.43
CA ASP A 222 -16.37 -28.78 -31.43
C ASP A 222 -15.05 -28.99 -30.66
N PHE A 223 -14.79 -28.22 -29.59
CA PHE A 223 -13.59 -28.39 -28.76
C PHE A 223 -13.36 -29.83 -28.30
N LYS A 224 -14.42 -30.55 -27.94
CA LYS A 224 -14.35 -31.97 -27.56
C LYS A 224 -13.79 -32.86 -28.67
N TYR A 225 -14.08 -32.58 -29.94
CA TYR A 225 -13.51 -33.31 -31.07
C TYR A 225 -11.98 -33.20 -31.09
N PHE A 226 -11.43 -32.02 -30.81
CA PHE A 226 -9.98 -31.85 -30.75
C PHE A 226 -9.34 -32.67 -29.61
N ASN A 227 -9.96 -32.68 -28.43
CA ASN A 227 -9.51 -33.50 -27.31
C ASN A 227 -9.59 -35.00 -27.62
N ASP A 228 -10.71 -35.46 -28.16
CA ASP A 228 -10.96 -36.89 -28.38
C ASP A 228 -10.13 -37.44 -29.56
N HIS A 229 -9.83 -36.61 -30.58
CA HIS A 229 -9.12 -37.04 -31.78
C HIS A 229 -7.60 -36.85 -31.71
N TYR A 230 -7.14 -35.73 -31.14
CA TYR A 230 -5.72 -35.36 -31.09
C TYR A 230 -5.11 -35.42 -29.68
N GLY A 231 -5.94 -35.70 -28.67
CA GLY A 231 -5.54 -35.78 -27.27
C GLY A 231 -5.58 -34.44 -26.53
N HIS A 232 -5.61 -34.49 -25.21
CA HIS A 232 -5.73 -33.31 -24.34
C HIS A 232 -4.60 -32.28 -24.54
N ALA A 233 -3.37 -32.72 -24.79
CA ALA A 233 -2.26 -31.80 -25.06
C ALA A 233 -2.49 -30.93 -26.30
N TYR A 234 -3.20 -31.46 -27.32
CA TYR A 234 -3.57 -30.68 -28.49
C TYR A 234 -4.74 -29.73 -28.18
N GLY A 235 -5.73 -30.17 -27.41
CA GLY A 235 -6.79 -29.28 -26.92
C GLY A 235 -6.23 -28.10 -26.11
N ASP A 236 -5.24 -28.36 -25.25
CA ASP A 236 -4.53 -27.32 -24.50
C ASP A 236 -3.84 -26.30 -25.41
N LEU A 237 -3.23 -26.75 -26.52
CA LEU A 237 -2.66 -25.86 -27.54
C LEU A 237 -3.73 -25.01 -28.24
N VAL A 238 -4.91 -25.57 -28.53
CA VAL A 238 -6.03 -24.82 -29.11
C VAL A 238 -6.51 -23.73 -28.14
N LEU A 239 -6.60 -24.05 -26.85
CA LEU A 239 -6.97 -23.07 -25.80
C LEU A 239 -5.90 -21.98 -25.62
N GLN A 240 -4.62 -22.35 -25.63
CA GLN A 240 -3.50 -21.40 -25.63
C GLN A 240 -3.58 -20.44 -26.82
N ASN A 241 -3.83 -20.96 -28.02
CA ASN A 241 -3.98 -20.15 -29.23
C ASN A 241 -5.19 -19.21 -29.16
N LEU A 242 -6.32 -19.67 -28.61
CA LEU A 242 -7.47 -18.79 -28.36
C LEU A 242 -7.14 -17.67 -27.37
N GLY A 243 -6.51 -18.01 -26.25
CA GLY A 243 -6.11 -17.04 -25.24
C GLY A 243 -5.19 -15.96 -25.81
N GLN A 244 -4.15 -16.38 -26.52
CA GLN A 244 -3.20 -15.47 -27.18
C GLN A 244 -3.91 -14.60 -28.23
N PHE A 245 -4.78 -15.19 -29.06
CA PHE A 245 -5.54 -14.45 -30.06
C PHE A 245 -6.42 -13.35 -29.43
N LEU A 246 -7.13 -13.66 -28.34
CA LEU A 246 -7.97 -12.68 -27.63
C LEU A 246 -7.11 -11.58 -26.97
N MET A 247 -5.97 -11.93 -26.40
CA MET A 247 -5.05 -10.94 -25.83
C MET A 247 -4.49 -9.98 -26.88
N ASP A 248 -4.11 -10.49 -28.05
CA ASP A 248 -3.47 -9.68 -29.09
C ASP A 248 -4.45 -8.84 -29.93
N ASN A 249 -5.68 -9.33 -30.11
CA ASN A 249 -6.64 -8.74 -31.06
C ASN A 249 -7.86 -8.09 -30.39
N VAL A 250 -8.12 -8.38 -29.11
CA VAL A 250 -9.35 -7.94 -28.43
C VAL A 250 -9.04 -7.15 -27.16
N ALA A 251 -8.21 -7.70 -26.28
CA ALA A 251 -7.93 -7.11 -24.99
C ALA A 251 -7.27 -5.72 -25.12
N ASN A 252 -7.84 -4.72 -24.44
CA ASN A 252 -7.30 -3.37 -24.38
C ASN A 252 -7.77 -2.66 -23.10
N HIS A 253 -7.52 -1.35 -22.97
CA HIS A 253 -7.90 -0.58 -21.78
C HIS A 253 -9.39 -0.56 -21.46
N HIS A 254 -10.25 -0.77 -22.45
CA HIS A 254 -11.71 -0.76 -22.32
C HIS A 254 -12.34 -2.14 -22.49
N VAL A 255 -11.58 -3.14 -22.97
CA VAL A 255 -12.08 -4.49 -23.27
C VAL A 255 -11.25 -5.53 -22.52
N HIS A 256 -11.91 -6.25 -21.62
CA HIS A 256 -11.28 -7.25 -20.76
C HIS A 256 -11.72 -8.66 -21.17
N CYS A 257 -10.75 -9.59 -21.23
CA CYS A 257 -10.98 -10.98 -21.61
C CYS A 257 -10.68 -11.91 -20.45
N TYR A 258 -11.60 -12.83 -20.18
CA TYR A 258 -11.53 -13.79 -19.09
C TYR A 258 -11.68 -15.22 -19.60
N ARG A 259 -11.01 -16.18 -18.96
CA ARG A 259 -11.39 -17.60 -19.07
C ARG A 259 -12.52 -17.87 -18.09
N TYR A 260 -13.69 -18.19 -18.62
CA TYR A 260 -14.92 -18.39 -17.84
C TYR A 260 -15.15 -19.86 -17.48
N GLY A 261 -14.89 -20.75 -18.44
CA GLY A 261 -15.06 -22.20 -18.34
C GLY A 261 -13.89 -22.95 -18.98
N GLY A 262 -14.06 -24.27 -19.22
CA GLY A 262 -13.00 -25.11 -19.79
C GLY A 262 -12.49 -24.57 -21.14
N ASP A 263 -13.43 -24.37 -22.06
CA ASP A 263 -13.30 -23.86 -23.42
C ASP A 263 -14.06 -22.54 -23.67
N GLU A 264 -14.65 -21.98 -22.62
CA GLU A 264 -15.43 -20.75 -22.65
C GLU A 264 -14.59 -19.54 -22.21
N ALA A 265 -14.61 -18.48 -23.01
CA ALA A 265 -14.06 -17.18 -22.69
C ALA A 265 -15.18 -16.13 -22.56
N LEU A 266 -14.98 -15.15 -21.68
CA LEU A 266 -15.89 -14.02 -21.48
C LEU A 266 -15.17 -12.73 -21.84
N ILE A 267 -15.79 -11.91 -22.69
CA ILE A 267 -15.32 -10.58 -23.04
C ILE A 267 -16.27 -9.57 -22.40
N ILE A 268 -15.72 -8.56 -21.72
CA ILE A 268 -16.46 -7.43 -21.19
C ILE A 268 -15.82 -6.14 -21.72
N ALA A 269 -16.56 -5.42 -22.55
CA ALA A 269 -16.23 -4.09 -23.04
C ALA A 269 -16.98 -3.03 -22.23
N THR A 270 -16.28 -1.97 -21.87
CA THR A 270 -16.83 -0.79 -21.15
C THR A 270 -17.01 0.38 -22.12
N ALA A 271 -17.99 1.23 -21.85
CA ALA A 271 -18.24 2.47 -22.60
C ALA A 271 -18.33 2.27 -24.12
N THR A 272 -18.89 1.14 -24.57
CA THR A 272 -18.97 0.76 -25.98
C THR A 272 -20.41 0.86 -26.48
N GLU A 273 -20.61 1.39 -27.69
CA GLU A 273 -21.91 1.36 -28.35
C GLU A 273 -22.21 -0.03 -28.92
N GLU A 274 -23.48 -0.42 -28.98
CA GLU A 274 -23.86 -1.78 -29.41
C GLU A 274 -23.35 -2.13 -30.80
N ASN A 275 -23.47 -1.22 -31.78
CA ASN A 275 -23.03 -1.48 -33.15
C ASN A 275 -21.52 -1.74 -33.24
N ASP A 276 -20.72 -0.92 -32.56
CA ASP A 276 -19.26 -1.06 -32.52
C ASP A 276 -18.85 -2.38 -31.87
N PHE A 277 -19.51 -2.75 -30.77
CA PHE A 277 -19.25 -4.01 -30.09
C PHE A 277 -19.55 -5.20 -30.99
N VAL A 278 -20.71 -5.20 -31.67
CA VAL A 278 -21.12 -6.28 -32.56
C VAL A 278 -20.17 -6.40 -33.76
N GLU A 279 -19.76 -5.27 -34.36
CA GLU A 279 -18.78 -5.27 -35.45
C GLU A 279 -17.44 -5.88 -35.01
N GLN A 280 -16.96 -5.51 -33.82
CA GLN A 280 -15.75 -6.12 -33.25
C GLN A 280 -15.90 -7.63 -33.06
N LEU A 281 -17.02 -8.11 -32.52
CA LEU A 281 -17.24 -9.55 -32.33
C LEU A 281 -17.29 -10.31 -33.66
N LEU A 282 -17.89 -9.73 -34.71
CA LEU A 282 -17.89 -10.30 -36.05
C LEU A 282 -16.47 -10.39 -36.62
N LEU A 283 -15.65 -9.36 -36.43
CA LEU A 283 -14.25 -9.37 -36.83
C LEU A 283 -13.45 -10.43 -36.07
N VAL A 284 -13.66 -10.58 -34.77
CA VAL A 284 -13.04 -11.60 -33.92
C VAL A 284 -13.35 -12.99 -34.44
N GLN A 285 -14.64 -13.30 -34.64
CA GLN A 285 -15.10 -14.58 -35.17
C GLN A 285 -14.49 -14.86 -36.56
N TRP A 286 -14.52 -13.88 -37.46
CA TRP A 286 -14.01 -14.05 -38.82
C TRP A 286 -12.50 -14.23 -38.87
N ASN A 287 -11.75 -13.42 -38.11
CA ASN A 287 -10.29 -13.49 -38.06
C ASN A 287 -9.80 -14.82 -37.45
N TYR A 288 -10.46 -15.31 -36.39
CA TYR A 288 -10.11 -16.59 -35.79
C TYR A 288 -10.37 -17.75 -36.77
N ALA A 289 -11.53 -17.77 -37.43
CA ALA A 289 -11.83 -18.78 -38.44
C ALA A 289 -10.84 -18.72 -39.62
N ARG A 290 -10.43 -17.52 -40.05
CA ARG A 290 -9.45 -17.33 -41.12
C ARG A 290 -8.06 -17.83 -40.74
N MET A 291 -7.62 -17.55 -39.51
CA MET A 291 -6.32 -18.00 -38.98
C MET A 291 -6.22 -19.53 -38.96
N ASN A 292 -7.33 -20.21 -38.67
CA ASN A 292 -7.39 -21.67 -38.54
C ASN A 292 -7.84 -22.40 -39.82
N LYS A 293 -8.03 -21.68 -40.94
CA LYS A 293 -8.60 -22.23 -42.18
C LYS A 293 -7.78 -23.37 -42.79
N ASN A 294 -6.46 -23.37 -42.59
CA ASN A 294 -5.54 -24.35 -43.17
C ASN A 294 -5.31 -25.58 -42.27
N LEU A 295 -5.95 -25.64 -41.10
CA LEU A 295 -5.92 -26.84 -40.26
C LEU A 295 -6.80 -27.94 -40.88
N GLU A 296 -6.45 -29.20 -40.67
CA GLU A 296 -7.27 -30.35 -41.13
C GLU A 296 -8.72 -30.27 -40.64
N SER A 297 -8.91 -29.74 -39.42
CA SER A 297 -10.20 -29.36 -38.88
C SER A 297 -10.15 -27.90 -38.42
N PRO A 298 -10.76 -26.95 -39.15
CA PRO A 298 -10.72 -25.53 -38.79
C PRO A 298 -11.43 -25.29 -37.46
N ALA A 299 -10.70 -24.74 -36.48
CA ALA A 299 -11.30 -24.27 -35.24
C ALA A 299 -12.07 -22.96 -35.50
N THR A 300 -13.36 -22.93 -35.13
CA THR A 300 -14.22 -21.75 -35.23
C THR A 300 -14.76 -21.34 -33.88
N LEU A 301 -15.30 -20.11 -33.81
CA LEU A 301 -15.89 -19.57 -32.59
C LEU A 301 -17.38 -19.31 -32.79
N SER A 302 -18.17 -19.74 -31.81
CA SER A 302 -19.51 -19.24 -31.62
C SER A 302 -19.48 -18.19 -30.51
N ILE A 303 -20.22 -17.10 -30.71
CA ILE A 303 -20.25 -15.96 -29.79
C ILE A 303 -21.69 -15.58 -29.48
N GLY A 304 -22.01 -15.51 -28.20
CA GLY A 304 -23.25 -14.96 -27.68
C GLY A 304 -23.00 -13.63 -26.98
N TYR A 305 -23.74 -12.58 -27.30
CA TYR A 305 -23.56 -11.28 -26.66
C TYR A 305 -24.81 -10.71 -26.00
N CYS A 306 -24.57 -9.78 -25.07
CA CYS A 306 -25.56 -8.96 -24.39
C CYS A 306 -25.00 -7.54 -24.22
N THR A 307 -25.73 -6.51 -24.62
CA THR A 307 -25.32 -5.10 -24.49
C THR A 307 -26.25 -4.32 -23.58
N GLY A 308 -25.76 -3.41 -22.75
CA GLY A 308 -26.61 -2.54 -21.94
C GLY A 308 -25.96 -2.05 -20.65
N ILE A 309 -26.75 -1.33 -19.85
CA ILE A 309 -26.32 -0.79 -18.57
C ILE A 309 -26.76 -1.75 -17.45
N VAL A 310 -25.85 -2.01 -16.51
CA VAL A 310 -26.13 -2.81 -15.31
C VAL A 310 -25.85 -1.97 -14.06
N ASP A 311 -26.78 -1.93 -13.13
CA ASP A 311 -26.69 -1.11 -11.92
C ASP A 311 -26.20 -1.91 -10.70
N SER A 312 -26.24 -3.24 -10.78
CA SER A 312 -25.87 -4.15 -9.69
C SER A 312 -25.05 -5.36 -10.17
N GLU A 313 -24.32 -6.00 -9.24
CA GLU A 313 -23.63 -7.28 -9.54
C GLU A 313 -24.62 -8.38 -9.95
N GLU A 314 -25.85 -8.33 -9.46
CA GLU A 314 -26.87 -9.31 -9.81
C GLU A 314 -27.31 -9.15 -11.26
N GLU A 315 -27.54 -7.92 -11.71
CA GLU A 315 -27.80 -7.61 -13.12
C GLU A 315 -26.63 -7.99 -14.01
N LEU A 316 -25.39 -7.72 -13.61
CA LEU A 316 -24.22 -8.16 -14.37
C LEU A 316 -24.21 -9.69 -14.55
N ARG A 317 -24.53 -10.45 -13.49
CA ARG A 317 -24.68 -11.93 -13.60
C ARG A 317 -25.84 -12.33 -14.51
N LYS A 318 -26.96 -11.60 -14.50
CA LYS A 318 -28.10 -11.84 -15.40
C LYS A 318 -27.72 -11.55 -16.86
N ALA A 319 -26.98 -10.47 -17.12
CA ALA A 319 -26.49 -10.11 -18.45
C ALA A 319 -25.49 -11.14 -19.00
N ILE A 320 -24.57 -11.66 -18.16
CA ILE A 320 -23.70 -12.78 -18.53
C ILE A 320 -24.51 -14.03 -18.90
N LYS A 321 -25.58 -14.35 -18.14
CA LYS A 321 -26.48 -15.46 -18.47
C LYS A 321 -27.25 -15.24 -19.79
N GLN A 322 -27.61 -14.00 -20.12
CA GLN A 322 -28.25 -13.69 -21.40
C GLN A 322 -27.26 -13.85 -22.55
N ALA A 323 -26.00 -13.43 -22.40
CA ALA A 323 -24.94 -13.68 -23.38
C ALA A 323 -24.72 -15.19 -23.60
N ASP A 324 -24.70 -15.99 -22.52
CA ASP A 324 -24.61 -17.45 -22.58
C ASP A 324 -25.81 -18.10 -23.31
N ALA A 325 -27.03 -17.62 -23.04
CA ALA A 325 -28.22 -18.08 -23.77
C ALA A 325 -28.14 -17.77 -25.27
N SER A 326 -27.64 -16.59 -25.65
CA SER A 326 -27.39 -16.22 -27.05
C SER A 326 -26.32 -17.11 -27.70
N LEU A 327 -25.27 -17.48 -26.95
CA LEU A 327 -24.22 -18.37 -27.41
C LEU A 327 -24.79 -19.76 -27.71
N TYR A 328 -25.62 -20.28 -26.81
CA TYR A 328 -26.30 -21.54 -27.00
C TYR A 328 -27.18 -21.54 -28.26
N GLN A 329 -27.88 -20.43 -28.53
CA GLN A 329 -28.63 -20.27 -29.78
C GLN A 329 -27.71 -20.24 -31.01
N ALA A 330 -26.55 -19.58 -30.94
CA ALA A 330 -25.59 -19.51 -32.05
C ALA A 330 -25.08 -20.91 -32.41
N LYS A 331 -24.75 -21.72 -31.39
CA LYS A 331 -24.37 -23.13 -31.58
C LYS A 331 -25.48 -23.96 -32.21
N LYS A 332 -26.73 -23.77 -31.80
CA LYS A 332 -27.89 -24.45 -32.39
C LYS A 332 -28.15 -24.05 -33.85
N GLN A 333 -27.86 -22.81 -34.23
CA GLN A 333 -28.08 -22.30 -35.59
C GLN A 333 -26.93 -22.62 -36.57
N GLY A 334 -26.10 -23.62 -36.25
CA GLY A 334 -25.04 -24.09 -37.12
C GLY A 334 -23.65 -23.57 -36.80
N LYS A 335 -23.42 -23.07 -35.57
CA LYS A 335 -22.09 -22.67 -35.05
C LYS A 335 -21.44 -21.54 -35.86
N ASN A 336 -20.20 -21.16 -35.51
CA ASN A 336 -19.39 -20.18 -36.24
C ASN A 336 -20.13 -18.85 -36.53
N LYS A 337 -20.83 -18.34 -35.51
CA LYS A 337 -21.76 -17.20 -35.63
C LYS A 337 -21.79 -16.36 -34.37
N VAL A 338 -22.18 -15.11 -34.56
CA VAL A 338 -22.42 -14.14 -33.49
C VAL A 338 -23.93 -13.92 -33.38
N LEU A 339 -24.51 -14.15 -32.19
CA LEU A 339 -25.90 -13.81 -31.88
C LEU A 339 -25.94 -13.04 -30.56
N GLY A 340 -26.93 -12.18 -30.39
CA GLY A 340 -27.09 -11.46 -29.13
C GLY A 340 -28.35 -10.64 -29.07
N GLN A 341 -28.51 -9.96 -27.94
CA GLN A 341 -29.66 -9.13 -27.63
C GLN A 341 -29.25 -8.00 -26.69
N THR A 342 -30.01 -6.90 -26.65
CA THR A 342 -29.85 -5.88 -25.62
C THR A 342 -30.33 -6.42 -24.27
N PHE A 343 -29.65 -6.06 -23.19
CA PHE A 343 -29.99 -6.42 -21.83
C PHE A 343 -31.39 -5.93 -21.51
N GLN A 344 -32.27 -6.87 -21.18
CA GLN A 344 -33.58 -6.58 -20.64
C GLN A 344 -33.61 -7.07 -19.20
N GLU A 345 -33.90 -6.16 -18.28
CA GLU A 345 -34.28 -6.53 -16.92
C GLU A 345 -35.58 -7.33 -17.03
N GLN A 346 -35.50 -8.65 -16.86
CA GLN A 346 -36.70 -9.48 -16.87
C GLN A 346 -37.58 -9.03 -15.70
N ALA A 347 -38.69 -8.35 -16.00
CA ALA A 347 -39.81 -8.25 -15.08
C ALA A 347 -40.22 -9.67 -14.72
N GLU A 348 -40.11 -10.03 -13.43
CA GLU A 348 -40.50 -11.33 -12.91
C GLU A 348 -41.92 -11.66 -13.40
N GLN A 349 -42.05 -12.71 -14.21
CA GLN A 349 -43.34 -13.35 -14.47
C GLN A 349 -43.77 -14.12 -13.22
N GLU A 350 -44.31 -13.41 -12.24
CA GLU A 350 -45.44 -13.91 -11.46
C GLU A 350 -46.65 -14.01 -12.40
N ASN A 351 -46.75 -15.11 -13.15
CA ASN A 351 -48.02 -15.67 -13.61
C ASN A 351 -47.75 -16.99 -14.33
N ASN A 352 -47.86 -18.09 -13.58
CA ASN A 352 -48.61 -19.28 -13.97
C ASN A 352 -48.51 -20.33 -12.84
N LYS A 353 -49.50 -20.28 -11.94
CA LYS A 353 -50.05 -21.46 -11.28
C LYS A 353 -51.30 -21.87 -12.02
#